data_AF-A0AAP3EMC1-F1
#
_entry.id   AF-A0AAP3EMC1-F1
#
_cell.length_a   1.000
_cell.length_b   1.000
_cell.length_c   1.000
_cell.angle_alpha   90.00
_cell.angle_beta   90.00
_cell.angle_gamma   90.00
#
_symmetry.space_group_name_H-M   'P 1'
#
loop_
_entity.id
_entity.type
_entity.pdbx_description
1 polymer ?
#
loop_
_entity_poly.entity_id
_entity_poly.type
_entity_poly.pdbx_seq_one_letter_code
_entity_poly.pdbx_strand_id
1 'polypeptide(L)' 'SSESVADNHTGFLIPRGDVDALQQALRLLMQSKTLREKMGANGRERYLSNFTFEAMYMKTKNLYESLTII' A
#
# COMPACT_ATOMS: atom_id res chain seq x y z
N SER A 1 5.91 0.37 8.66
CA SER A 1 5.81 1.01 7.33
C SER A 1 5.60 0.00 6.21
N SER A 2 6.17 -1.22 6.27
CA SER A 2 5.93 -2.30 5.29
C SER A 2 4.47 -2.73 5.16
N GLU A 3 3.69 -2.64 6.23
CA GLU A 3 2.26 -3.00 6.20
C GLU A 3 1.43 -2.06 5.30
N SER A 4 1.82 -0.79 5.17
CA SER A 4 1.07 0.22 4.41
C SER A 4 1.52 0.32 2.95
N VAL A 5 2.74 -0.11 2.63
CA VAL A 5 3.34 -0.02 1.28
C VAL A 5 3.52 -1.42 0.70
N ALA A 6 2.91 -1.69 -0.45
CA ALA A 6 3.24 -2.86 -1.26
C ALA A 6 4.42 -2.51 -2.17
N ASP A 7 5.57 -3.12 -1.92
CA ASP A 7 6.81 -2.82 -2.62
C ASP A 7 6.67 -2.97 -4.14
N ASN A 8 7.29 -2.05 -4.89
CA ASN A 8 7.20 -1.89 -6.34
C ASN A 8 5.79 -1.69 -6.92
N HIS A 9 4.74 -1.66 -6.09
CA HIS A 9 3.35 -1.55 -6.55
C HIS A 9 2.68 -0.25 -6.12
N THR A 10 2.75 0.09 -4.83
CA THR A 10 2.22 1.36 -4.28
C THR A 10 3.33 2.31 -3.84
N GLY A 11 4.59 1.89 -3.94
CA GLY A 11 5.78 2.63 -3.52
C GLY A 11 6.99 1.70 -3.45
N PHE A 12 8.05 2.15 -2.78
CA PHE A 12 9.27 1.37 -2.56
C PHE A 12 9.51 1.14 -1.06
N LEU A 13 9.94 -0.07 -0.71
CA LEU A 13 10.48 -0.38 0.61
C LEU A 13 12.00 -0.36 0.53
N ILE A 14 12.60 0.57 1.28
CA ILE A 14 14.06 0.75 1.31
C ILE A 14 14.60 0.25 2.66
N PRO A 15 15.65 -0.60 2.66
CA PRO A 15 16.32 -0.99 3.89
C PRO A 15 16.83 0.23 4.67
N ARG A 16 16.76 0.15 6.00
CA ARG A 16 17.20 1.25 6.85
C ARG A 16 18.69 1.50 6.66
N GLY A 17 19.05 2.75 6.36
CA GLY A 17 20.45 3.16 6.17
C GLY A 17 20.99 2.95 4.76
N ASP A 18 20.23 2.32 3.85
CA ASP A 18 20.64 2.15 2.46
C ASP A 18 20.35 3.42 1.64
N VAL A 19 21.33 4.33 1.65
CA VAL A 19 21.26 5.62 0.94
C VAL A 19 21.26 5.42 -0.57
N ASP A 20 21.98 4.43 -1.08
CA ASP A 20 22.10 4.18 -2.52
C ASP A 20 20.79 3.65 -3.10
N ALA A 21 20.12 2.73 -2.39
CA ALA A 21 18.79 2.25 -2.79
C ALA A 21 17.74 3.37 -2.75
N LEU A 22 17.78 4.24 -1.72
CA LEU A 22 16.91 5.41 -1.65
C LEU A 22 17.15 6.36 -2.84
N GLN A 23 18.41 6.64 -3.15
CA GLN A 23 18.77 7.54 -4.24
C GLN A 23 18.27 6.99 -5.59
N GLN A 24 18.44 5.70 -5.84
CA GLN A 24 17.96 5.04 -7.05
C GLN A 24 16.43 5.11 -7.18
N ALA A 25 15.70 4.79 -6.11
CA ALA A 25 14.24 4.87 -6.09
C ALA A 25 13.73 6.28 -6.38
N LEU A 26 14.35 7.30 -5.77
CA LEU A 26 14.00 8.70 -6.03
C LEU A 26 14.31 9.12 -7.47
N ARG A 27 15.46 8.73 -8.04
CA ARG A 27 15.79 9.01 -9.45
C ARG A 27 14.76 8.41 -10.40
N LEU A 28 14.39 7.14 -10.19
CA LEU A 28 13.35 6.47 -10.97
C LEU A 28 12.01 7.21 -10.91
N LEU A 29 11.59 7.58 -9.70
CA LEU A 29 10.36 8.34 -9.52
C LEU A 29 10.44 9.68 -10.22
N MET A 30 11.52 10.46 -10.08
CA MET A 30 11.67 11.78 -10.72
C MET A 30 11.61 11.70 -12.25
N GLN A 31 12.20 10.66 -12.84
CA GLN A 31 12.30 10.48 -14.29
C GLN A 31 10.99 9.98 -14.94
N SER A 32 10.06 9.38 -14.18
CA SER A 32 8.86 8.77 -14.76
C SER A 32 7.56 9.26 -14.10
N LYS A 33 6.85 10.18 -14.79
CA LYS A 33 5.51 10.62 -14.39
C LYS A 33 4.52 9.46 -14.34
N THR A 34 4.55 8.60 -15.35
CA THR A 34 3.67 7.42 -15.46
C THR A 34 3.83 6.48 -14.28
N LEU A 35 5.07 6.25 -13.82
CA LEU A 35 5.32 5.41 -12.65
C LEU A 35 4.71 6.02 -11.39
N ARG A 36 4.89 7.33 -11.18
CA ARG A 36 4.31 8.05 -10.03
C ARG A 36 2.78 7.96 -10.03
N GLU A 37 2.15 8.19 -11.18
CA GLU A 37 0.70 8.12 -11.33
C GLU A 37 0.18 6.70 -11.07
N LYS A 38 0.83 5.68 -11.62
CA LYS A 38 0.47 4.28 -11.40
C LYS A 38 0.59 3.89 -9.92
N MET A 39 1.72 4.17 -9.29
CA MET A 39 1.93 3.86 -7.87
C MET A 39 0.94 4.62 -6.97
N GLY A 40 0.66 5.89 -7.29
CA GLY A 40 -0.32 6.70 -6.56
C GLY A 40 -1.74 6.15 -6.67
N ALA A 41 -2.16 5.75 -7.88
CA ALA A 41 -3.46 5.13 -8.12
C ALA A 41 -3.61 3.81 -7.34
N ASN A 42 -2.61 2.93 -7.44
CA ASN A 42 -2.59 1.66 -6.70
C ASN A 42 -2.61 1.90 -5.18
N GLY A 43 -1.86 2.89 -4.70
CA GLY A 43 -1.85 3.27 -3.28
C GLY A 43 -3.22 3.74 -2.80
N ARG A 44 -3.91 4.54 -3.62
CA ARG A 44 -5.27 5.00 -3.31
C ARG A 44 -6.27 3.86 -3.29
N GLU A 45 -6.25 2.98 -4.28
CA GLU A 45 -7.09 1.78 -4.31
C GLU A 45 -6.86 0.91 -3.07
N ARG A 46 -5.60 0.65 -2.73
CA ARG A 46 -5.23 -0.13 -1.54
C ARG A 46 -5.76 0.49 -0.25
N TYR A 47 -5.66 1.81 -0.10
CA TYR A 47 -6.21 2.54 1.04
C TYR A 47 -7.72 2.35 1.14
N LEU A 48 -8.45 2.59 0.05
CA LEU A 48 -9.91 2.49 0.02
C LEU A 48 -10.40 1.09 0.40
N SER A 49 -9.75 0.04 -0.12
CA SER A 49 -10.16 -1.35 0.09
C SER A 49 -9.75 -1.95 1.43
N ASN A 50 -8.78 -1.37 2.15
CA ASN A 50 -8.20 -2.03 3.32
C ASN A 50 -8.10 -1.17 4.58
N PHE A 51 -7.99 0.15 4.44
CA PHE A 51 -7.61 1.04 5.54
C PHE A 51 -8.66 2.13 5.80
N THR A 52 -9.80 2.09 5.11
CA THR A 52 -10.97 2.89 5.48
C THR A 52 -11.69 2.26 6.67
N PHE A 53 -12.33 3.09 7.49
CA PHE A 53 -13.15 2.60 8.59
C PHE A 53 -14.20 1.60 8.10
N GLU A 54 -14.91 1.93 7.02
CA GLU A 54 -15.93 1.07 6.42
C GLU A 54 -15.39 -0.30 6.02
N ALA A 55 -14.27 -0.34 5.28
CA ALA A 55 -13.66 -1.60 4.86
C ALA A 55 -13.21 -2.46 6.06
N MET A 56 -12.64 -1.83 7.08
CA MET A 56 -12.21 -2.53 8.30
C MET A 56 -13.39 -3.02 9.14
N TYR A 57 -14.43 -2.20 9.29
CA TYR A 57 -15.68 -2.55 9.97
C TYR A 57 -16.33 -3.75 9.29
N MET A 58 -16.53 -3.71 7.97
CA MET A 58 -17.14 -4.80 7.22
C MET A 58 -16.34 -6.10 7.33
N LYS A 59 -15.01 -6.06 7.21
CA LYS A 59 -14.16 -7.25 7.42
C LYS A 59 -14.34 -7.85 8.81
N THR A 60 -14.39 -7.00 9.83
CA THR A 60 -14.54 -7.42 11.23
C THR A 60 -15.94 -7.98 11.49
N LYS A 61 -16.98 -7.31 11.02
CA LYS A 61 -18.37 -7.76 11.11
C LYS A 61 -18.57 -9.11 10.42
N ASN A 62 -18.09 -9.26 9.19
CA ASN A 62 -18.23 -10.51 8.43
C ASN A 62 -17.55 -11.69 9.13
N LEU A 63 -16.43 -11.46 9.83
CA LEU A 63 -15.79 -12.49 10.65
C LEU A 63 -16.66 -12.92 11.84
N TYR A 64 -17.30 -11.99 12.55
CA TYR A 64 -18.22 -12.36 13.62
C TYR A 64 -19.45 -13.11 13.10
N GLU A 65 -20.00 -12.68 11.95
CA GLU A 65 -21.14 -13.35 11.31
C GLU A 65 -20.80 -14.77 10.86
N SER A 66 -19.59 -15.01 10.33
CA SER A 66 -19.19 -16.35 9.89
C SER A 66 -19.02 -17.35 11.05
N LEU A 67 -18.77 -16.87 12.26
CA LEU A 67 -18.64 -17.70 13.47
C LEU A 67 -19.99 -17.98 14.15
N THR A 68 -21.05 -17.25 13.79
CA THR A 68 -22.39 -17.41 14.39
C THR A 68 -23.25 -18.40 13.60
N ILE A 69 -22.86 -18.74 12.37
CA ILE A 69 -23.49 -19.80 11.57
C ILE A 69 -22.80 -21.15 11.91
N ILE A 70 -23.11 -21.69 13.09
CA ILE A 70 -22.88 -23.09 13.47
C ILE A 70 -24.18 -23.61 14.09
#